data_AF-A0A8T5QDR2-F1
#
_entry.id   AF-A0A8T5QDR2-F1
#
_cell.length_a   1.000
_cell.length_b   1.000
_cell.length_c   1.000
_cell.angle_alpha   90.00
_cell.angle_beta   90.00
_cell.angle_gamma   90.00
#
_symmetry.space_group_name_H-M   'P 1'
#
loop_
_entity.id
_entity.type
_entity.pdbx_description
1 polymer ?
#
loop_
_entity_poly.entity_id
_entity_poly.type
_entity_poly.pdbx_seq_one_letter_code
_entity_poly.pdbx_strand_id
1 'polypeptide(L)' 'MVKIDKDLLKKLEKRAKEAGSFKNVDEYINYILKQVIERLERKKAGEEADFSEEDEKKAKEMLKKLGYID' A
#
# COMPACT_ATOMS: atom_id res chain seq x y z
N MET A 1 -0.74 -3.70 -25.57
CA MET A 1 0.04 -4.74 -24.87
C MET A 1 1.01 -4.04 -23.93
N VAL A 2 0.87 -4.24 -22.61
CA VAL A 2 1.79 -3.67 -21.61
C VAL A 2 3.00 -4.59 -21.51
N LYS A 3 4.21 -4.04 -21.60
CA LYS A 3 5.45 -4.82 -21.44
C LYS A 3 5.98 -4.61 -20.03
N ILE A 4 6.21 -5.71 -19.33
CA ILE A 4 6.80 -5.74 -17.98
C ILE A 4 8.17 -6.37 -18.11
N ASP A 5 9.17 -5.76 -17.47
CA ASP A 5 10.51 -6.32 -17.39
C ASP A 5 10.49 -7.73 -16.76
N LYS A 6 11.34 -8.63 -17.26
CA LYS A 6 11.33 -10.04 -16.81
C LYS A 6 11.71 -10.21 -15.35
N ASP A 7 12.64 -9.40 -14.85
CA ASP A 7 13.07 -9.50 -13.45
C ASP A 7 12.02 -8.90 -12.52
N LEU A 8 11.34 -7.83 -12.97
CA LEU A 8 10.18 -7.30 -12.26
C LEU A 8 9.04 -8.33 -12.22
N LEU A 9 8.74 -8.98 -13.34
CA LEU A 9 7.72 -10.01 -13.42
C LEU A 9 8.02 -11.13 -12.41
N LYS A 10 9.22 -11.71 -12.42
CA LYS A 10 9.63 -12.74 -11.45
C LYS A 10 9.42 -12.33 -9.99
N LYS A 11 9.74 -11.09 -9.64
CA LYS A 11 9.51 -10.57 -8.27
C LYS A 11 8.02 -10.51 -7.93
N LEU A 12 7.19 -10.10 -8.90
CA LEU A 12 5.73 -10.09 -8.74
C LEU A 12 5.18 -11.52 -8.62
N GLU A 13 5.71 -12.49 -9.39
CA GLU A 13 5.32 -13.90 -9.28
C GLU A 13 5.62 -14.47 -7.89
N LYS A 14 6.81 -14.17 -7.36
CA LYS A 14 7.21 -14.61 -6.03
C LYS A 14 6.27 -14.04 -4.95
N ARG A 15 5.99 -12.73 -5.01
CA ARG A 15 5.07 -12.07 -4.08
C ARG A 15 3.64 -12.56 -4.19
N ALA A 16 3.15 -12.83 -5.41
CA ALA A 16 1.81 -13.38 -5.62
C ALA A 16 1.68 -14.76 -4.93
N LYS A 17 2.71 -15.60 -5.03
CA LYS A 17 2.78 -16.90 -4.33
C LYS A 17 2.83 -16.73 -2.80
N GLU A 18 3.65 -15.81 -2.31
CA GLU A 18 3.77 -15.50 -0.87
C GLU A 18 2.45 -14.98 -0.28
N ALA A 19 1.68 -14.20 -1.04
CA ALA A 19 0.38 -13.69 -0.61
C ALA A 19 -0.72 -14.76 -0.56
N GLY A 20 -0.56 -15.88 -1.31
CA GLY A 20 -1.42 -17.06 -1.26
C GLY A 20 -2.89 -16.89 -1.69
N SER A 21 -3.34 -15.65 -1.93
CA SER A 21 -4.74 -15.30 -2.16
C SER A 21 -5.11 -15.10 -3.63
N PHE A 22 -4.13 -15.17 -4.54
CA PHE A 22 -4.30 -14.89 -5.97
C PHE A 22 -4.19 -16.18 -6.79
N LYS A 23 -5.06 -16.36 -7.79
CA LYS A 23 -5.07 -17.56 -8.64
C LYS A 23 -3.93 -17.56 -9.65
N ASN A 24 -3.51 -16.38 -10.09
CA ASN A 24 -2.41 -16.19 -11.02
C ASN A 24 -1.76 -14.80 -10.84
N VAL A 25 -0.66 -14.60 -11.55
CA VAL A 25 0.16 -13.38 -11.46
C VAL A 25 -0.54 -12.19 -12.08
N ASP A 26 -1.35 -12.39 -13.12
CA ASP A 26 -2.12 -11.32 -13.76
C ASP A 26 -3.14 -10.71 -12.80
N GLU A 27 -3.79 -11.53 -11.97
CA GLU A 27 -4.72 -11.08 -10.93
C GLU A 27 -4.00 -10.22 -9.88
N TYR A 28 -2.81 -10.65 -9.45
CA TYR A 28 -1.98 -9.89 -8.52
C TYR A 28 -1.52 -8.55 -9.12
N ILE A 29 -1.08 -8.54 -10.37
CA ILE A 29 -0.66 -7.32 -11.07
C ILE A 29 -1.83 -6.34 -11.17
N ASN A 30 -3.01 -6.81 -11.58
CA ASN A 30 -4.19 -5.96 -11.68
C ASN A 30 -4.60 -5.38 -10.32
N TYR A 31 -4.55 -6.17 -9.26
CA TYR A 31 -4.81 -5.70 -7.90
C TYR A 31 -3.85 -4.57 -7.49
N ILE A 32 -2.54 -4.76 -7.70
CA ILE A 32 -1.53 -3.74 -7.36
C ILE A 32 -1.75 -2.47 -8.18
N LEU A 33 -2.00 -2.58 -9.48
CA LEU A 33 -2.26 -1.41 -10.33
C LEU A 33 -3.51 -0.65 -9.89
N LYS A 34 -4.58 -1.36 -9.53
CA LYS A 34 -5.79 -0.76 -8.99
C LYS A 34 -5.51 0.02 -7.70
N GLN A 35 -4.78 -0.58 -6.76
CA GLN A 35 -4.38 0.09 -5.53
C GLN A 35 -3.54 1.35 -5.77
N VAL A 36 -2.60 1.30 -6.74
CA VAL A 36 -1.79 2.45 -7.11
C VAL A 36 -2.65 3.57 -7.72
N ILE A 37 -3.60 3.23 -8.61
CA ILE A 37 -4.50 4.21 -9.22
C ILE A 37 -5.40 4.84 -8.15
N GLU A 38 -6.07 4.04 -7.32
CA GLU A 38 -6.92 4.54 -6.23
C GLU A 38 -6.14 5.47 -5.28
N ARG A 39 -4.88 5.13 -4.97
CA ARG A 39 -4.00 5.98 -4.17
C ARG A 39 -3.74 7.33 -4.86
N LEU A 40 -3.38 7.31 -6.14
CA LEU A 40 -3.11 8.53 -6.91
C LEU A 40 -4.37 9.39 -7.08
N GLU A 41 -5.55 8.77 -7.22
CA GLU A 41 -6.84 9.46 -7.30
C GLU A 41 -7.20 10.14 -5.97
N ARG A 42 -7.09 9.43 -4.84
CA ARG A 42 -7.26 10.02 -3.50
C ARG A 42 -6.28 11.17 -3.27
N LYS A 43 -5.03 11.02 -3.71
CA LYS A 43 -4.02 12.09 -3.63
C LYS A 43 -4.45 13.34 -4.39
N LYS A 44 -4.92 13.16 -5.62
CA LYS A 44 -5.38 14.26 -6.48
C LYS A 44 -6.66 14.91 -5.97
N ALA A 45 -7.55 14.13 -5.37
CA ALA A 45 -8.79 14.61 -4.75
C ALA A 45 -8.54 15.37 -3.43
N GLY A 46 -7.30 15.41 -2.93
CA GLY A 46 -7.00 15.98 -1.61
C GLY A 46 -7.53 15.11 -0.47
N GLU A 47 -7.92 13.87 -0.75
CA GLU A 47 -8.44 12.88 0.20
C GLU A 47 -7.34 12.02 0.83
N GLU A 48 -6.11 12.06 0.29
CA GLU A 48 -4.91 11.70 1.07
C GLU A 48 -4.65 12.82 2.09
N ALA A 49 -5.52 12.91 3.10
CA ALA A 49 -5.04 13.20 4.44
C ALA A 49 -4.17 12.00 4.85
N ASP A 50 -2.94 11.95 4.31
CA ASP A 50 -1.82 11.35 5.04
C ASP A 50 -1.97 11.83 6.47
N PHE A 51 -2.00 10.89 7.44
CA PHE A 51 -1.97 11.15 8.88
C PHE A 51 -1.53 12.57 9.15
N SER A 52 -2.49 13.47 9.38
CA SER A 52 -2.15 14.87 9.54
C SER A 52 -1.14 14.96 10.69
N GLU A 53 -0.29 15.97 10.76
CA GLU A 53 0.54 16.17 11.95
C GLU A 53 -0.30 16.10 13.25
N GLU A 54 -1.59 16.40 13.15
CA GLU A 54 -2.59 16.26 14.20
C GLU A 54 -2.90 14.79 14.56
N ASP A 55 -3.04 13.90 13.57
CA ASP A 55 -3.27 12.47 13.80
C ASP A 55 -2.00 11.77 14.33
N GLU A 56 -0.82 12.18 13.87
CA GLU A 56 0.45 11.74 14.43
C GLU A 56 0.63 12.23 15.88
N LYS A 57 0.23 13.47 16.18
CA LYS A 57 0.21 14.01 17.56
C LYS A 57 -0.76 13.24 18.44
N LYS A 58 -1.99 12.97 17.97
CA LYS A 58 -2.98 12.18 18.73
C LYS A 58 -2.49 10.76 18.99
N ALA A 59 -1.87 10.12 18.01
CA ALA A 59 -1.26 8.79 18.18
C ALA A 59 -0.11 8.83 19.20
N LYS A 60 0.78 9.84 19.14
CA LYS A 60 1.87 10.02 20.10
C LYS A 60 1.37 10.29 21.52
N GLU A 61 0.36 11.15 21.69
CA GLU A 61 -0.26 11.41 22.99
C GLU A 61 -0.94 10.16 23.56
N MET A 62 -1.60 9.36 22.70
CA MET A 62 -2.23 8.11 23.12
C MET A 62 -1.19 7.07 23.55
N LEU A 63 -0.08 6.96 22.83
CA LEU A 63 1.03 6.07 23.19
C LEU A 63 1.74 6.50 24.48
N LYS A 64 1.88 7.82 24.72
CA LYS A 64 2.40 8.38 25.98
C LYS A 64 1.48 8.11 27.16
N LYS A 65 0.16 8.27 26.99
CA LYS A 65 -0.85 7.92 28.02
C LYS A 65 -0.84 6.44 28.39
N LEU A 66 -0.52 5.58 27.42
CA LEU A 66 -0.43 4.14 27.63
C LEU A 66 0.96 3.68 28.12
N GLY A 67 1.94 4.59 28.26
CA GLY A 67 3.25 4.31 28.82
C GLY A 67 4.21 3.57 27.87
N TYR A 68 3.93 3.57 26.57
CA TYR A 68 4.80 2.94 25.56
C TYR A 68 5.98 3.82 25.13
N ILE A 69 5.93 5.13 25.44
CA ILE A 69 6.92 6.14 25.06
C ILE A 69 6.98 7.18 26.19
N ASP A 70 8.18 7.60 26.60
CA ASP A 70 8.42 8.71 27.54
C ASP A 70 8.35 10.08 26.84
#